data_AF-A0A357T8Y4-F1
#
_entry.id   AF-A0A357T8Y4-F1
#
_cell.length_a   1.000
_cell.length_b   1.000
_cell.length_c   1.000
_cell.angle_alpha   90.00
_cell.angle_beta   90.00
_cell.angle_gamma   90.00
#
_symmetry.space_group_name_H-M   'P 1'
#
loop_
_entity.id
_entity.type
_entity.pdbx_description
1 polymer ?
#
loop_
_entity_poly.entity_id
_entity_poly.type
_entity_poly.pdbx_seq_one_letter_code
_entity_poly.pdbx_strand_id
1 'polypeptide(L)'
;MEKKGRNRQRLEKVLGAAGWGMLLVVSVFLVFTTLHLNGVLSWPFFDTYLPVQWAIFIGLVVWGCRFYINARKYPSYLRYSVFALVFSVIQLIFLLSGVY
;
A
#
# COMPACT_ATOMS: atom_id res chain seq x y z
N MET A 1 13.57 -27.18 13.60
CA MET A 1 13.71 -25.71 13.39
C MET A 1 13.57 -25.29 11.92
N GLU A 2 13.78 -26.17 10.93
CA GLU A 2 13.66 -25.85 9.48
C GLU A 2 12.28 -25.34 9.02
N LYS A 3 11.16 -25.86 9.55
CA LYS A 3 9.80 -25.45 9.12
C LYS A 3 9.52 -23.96 9.33
N LYS A 4 10.04 -23.34 10.40
CA LYS A 4 9.86 -21.90 10.68
C LYS A 4 10.59 -21.02 9.65
N GLY A 5 11.76 -21.45 9.16
CA GLY A 5 12.52 -20.72 8.14
C GLY A 5 11.82 -20.71 6.77
N ARG A 6 11.28 -21.87 6.34
CA ARG A 6 10.59 -22.01 5.05
C ARG A 6 9.30 -21.18 4.97
N ASN A 7 8.50 -21.15 6.03
CA ASN A 7 7.27 -20.34 6.06
C ASN A 7 7.57 -18.84 6.01
N ARG A 8 8.64 -18.41 6.69
CA ARG A 8 9.09 -17.02 6.64
C ARG A 8 9.54 -16.60 5.25
N GLN A 9 10.35 -17.42 4.57
CA GLN A 9 10.77 -17.13 3.20
C GLN A 9 9.60 -17.04 2.22
N ARG A 10 8.57 -17.90 2.38
CA ARG A 10 7.34 -17.79 1.60
C ARG A 10 6.61 -16.48 1.87
N LEU A 11 6.47 -16.10 3.13
CA LEU A 11 5.80 -14.86 3.52
C LEU A 11 6.54 -13.62 2.98
N GLU A 12 7.86 -13.60 3.04
CA GLU A 12 8.69 -12.52 2.46
C GLU A 12 8.49 -12.40 0.95
N LYS A 13 8.41 -13.53 0.23
CA LYS A 13 8.12 -13.53 -1.21
C LYS A 13 6.71 -13.06 -1.54
N VAL A 14 5.70 -13.53 -0.80
CA VAL A 14 4.30 -13.15 -1.01
C VAL A 14 4.10 -11.67 -0.74
N LEU A 15 4.63 -11.15 0.37
CA LEU A 15 4.56 -9.71 0.67
C LEU A 15 5.40 -8.86 -0.28
N GLY A 16 6.51 -9.40 -0.79
CA GLY A 16 7.28 -8.76 -1.86
C GLY A 16 6.44 -8.61 -3.13
N ALA A 17 5.84 -9.71 -3.60
CA ALA A 17 4.96 -9.70 -4.77
C ALA A 17 3.73 -8.80 -4.56
N ALA A 18 3.09 -8.88 -3.38
CA ALA A 18 1.95 -8.05 -3.03
C ALA A 18 2.33 -6.55 -2.98
N GLY A 19 3.49 -6.21 -2.42
CA GLY A 19 3.96 -4.82 -2.36
C GLY A 19 4.20 -4.21 -3.74
N TRP A 20 4.85 -4.96 -4.63
CA TRP A 20 5.03 -4.54 -6.03
C TRP A 20 3.73 -4.51 -6.82
N GLY A 21 2.84 -5.47 -6.60
CA GLY A 21 1.50 -5.48 -7.18
C GLY A 21 0.68 -4.26 -6.76
N MET A 22 0.69 -3.92 -5.46
CA MET A 22 0.03 -2.72 -4.96
C MET A 22 0.64 -1.43 -5.51
N LEU A 23 1.96 -1.38 -5.71
CA LEU A 23 2.60 -0.22 -6.35
C LEU A 23 2.03 -0.02 -7.77
N LEU A 24 1.91 -1.08 -8.55
CA LEU A 24 1.33 -1.02 -9.89
C LEU A 24 -0.14 -0.58 -9.84
N VAL A 25 -0.94 -1.13 -8.93
CA VAL A 25 -2.35 -0.72 -8.74
C VAL A 25 -2.47 0.76 -8.39
N VAL A 26 -1.65 1.25 -7.44
CA VAL A 26 -1.63 2.67 -7.05
C VAL A 26 -1.25 3.54 -8.23
N SER A 27 -0.21 3.18 -9.00
CA SER A 27 0.19 3.93 -10.19
C SER A 27 -0.91 4.00 -11.24
N VAL A 28 -1.59 2.89 -11.52
CA VAL A 28 -2.70 2.84 -12.48
C VAL A 28 -3.86 3.71 -12.01
N PHE A 29 -4.24 3.62 -10.73
CA PHE A 29 -5.33 4.40 -10.17
C PHE A 29 -5.01 5.88 -10.15
N LEU A 30 -3.77 6.26 -9.82
CA LEU A 30 -3.32 7.64 -9.86
C LEU A 30 -3.41 8.21 -11.28
N VAL A 31 -2.92 7.48 -12.28
CA VAL A 31 -3.02 7.90 -13.69
C VAL A 31 -4.47 8.08 -14.11
N PHE A 32 -5.35 7.11 -13.83
CA PHE A 32 -6.76 7.23 -14.20
C PHE A 32 -7.49 8.35 -13.46
N THR A 33 -7.26 8.52 -12.16
CA THR A 33 -7.80 9.66 -11.40
C THR A 33 -7.33 10.98 -12.01
N THR A 34 -6.05 11.12 -12.35
CA THR A 34 -5.54 12.34 -12.98
C THR A 34 -6.16 12.58 -14.36
N LEU A 35 -6.23 11.56 -15.22
CA LEU A 35 -6.84 11.70 -16.56
C LEU A 35 -8.33 12.08 -16.48
N HIS A 36 -9.06 11.50 -15.54
CA HIS A 36 -10.48 11.79 -15.33
C HIS A 36 -10.71 13.21 -14.85
N LEU A 37 -10.00 13.64 -13.80
CA LEU A 37 -10.17 14.98 -13.22
C LEU A 37 -9.69 16.11 -14.14
N ASN A 38 -8.82 15.81 -15.13
CA ASN A 38 -8.42 16.75 -16.18
C ASN A 38 -9.33 16.70 -17.42
N GLY A 39 -10.41 15.90 -17.40
CA GLY A 39 -11.38 15.82 -18.50
C GLY A 39 -10.89 15.06 -19.74
N VAL A 40 -9.81 14.29 -19.64
CA VAL A 40 -9.30 13.46 -20.76
C VAL A 40 -10.12 12.19 -20.93
N LEU A 41 -10.64 11.63 -19.82
CA LEU A 41 -11.50 10.46 -19.78
C LEU A 41 -12.70 10.74 -18.87
N SER A 42 -13.84 10.09 -19.12
CA SER A 42 -15.02 10.21 -18.26
C SER A 42 -15.42 8.84 -17.71
N TRP A 43 -14.96 8.53 -16.50
CA TRP A 43 -15.29 7.33 -15.75
C TRP A 43 -15.82 7.67 -14.36
N PRO A 44 -17.12 7.39 -14.07
CA PRO A 44 -17.74 7.75 -12.80
C PRO A 44 -17.04 7.18 -11.56
N PHE A 45 -16.34 6.05 -11.74
CA PHE A 45 -15.56 5.45 -10.66
C PHE A 45 -14.44 6.35 -10.13
N PHE A 46 -13.91 7.25 -10.97
CA PHE A 46 -12.80 8.15 -10.64
C PHE A 46 -13.26 9.60 -10.40
N ASP A 47 -14.56 9.84 -10.21
CA ASP A 47 -15.13 11.16 -9.87
C ASP A 47 -14.57 11.74 -8.55
N THR A 48 -14.03 10.87 -7.70
CA THR A 48 -13.43 11.22 -6.41
C THR A 48 -12.05 10.58 -6.28
N TYR A 49 -11.26 11.03 -5.30
CA TYR A 49 -9.99 10.41 -4.94
C TYR A 49 -10.17 9.10 -4.16
N LEU A 50 -11.40 8.65 -3.92
CA LEU A 50 -11.70 7.47 -3.09
C LEU A 50 -10.95 6.21 -3.55
N PRO A 51 -10.94 5.82 -4.84
CA PRO A 51 -10.26 4.61 -5.27
C PRO A 51 -8.74 4.68 -5.03
N VAL A 52 -8.12 5.82 -5.35
CA VAL A 52 -6.67 6.00 -5.20
C VAL A 52 -6.28 6.04 -3.72
N GLN A 53 -7.11 6.64 -2.86
CA GLN A 53 -6.88 6.65 -1.42
C GLN A 53 -6.95 5.24 -0.81
N TRP A 54 -7.91 4.41 -1.22
CA TRP A 54 -7.97 3.00 -0.81
C TRP A 54 -6.75 2.21 -1.28
N ALA A 55 -6.33 2.41 -2.53
CA ALA A 55 -5.14 1.76 -3.08
C ALA A 55 -3.88 2.13 -2.28
N ILE A 56 -3.71 3.43 -1.96
CA ILE A 56 -2.60 3.93 -1.14
C ILE A 56 -2.65 3.33 0.27
N PHE A 57 -3.82 3.34 0.91
CA PHE A 57 -4.01 2.78 2.25
C PHE A 57 -3.58 1.30 2.32
N ILE A 58 -4.13 0.47 1.43
CA ILE A 58 -3.81 -0.96 1.36
C ILE A 58 -2.33 -1.15 1.04
N GLY A 59 -1.78 -0.35 0.12
CA GLY A 59 -0.37 -0.37 -0.22
C GLY A 59 0.53 -0.12 1.00
N LEU A 60 0.23 0.92 1.78
CA LEU A 60 0.98 1.26 2.99
C LEU A 60 0.92 0.15 4.04
N VAL A 61 -0.23 -0.51 4.22
CA VAL A 61 -0.36 -1.67 5.11
C VAL A 61 0.52 -2.84 4.64
N VAL A 62 0.45 -3.20 3.35
CA VAL A 62 1.25 -4.30 2.78
C VAL A 62 2.75 -4.02 2.90
N TRP A 63 3.18 -2.80 2.59
CA TRP A 63 4.57 -2.37 2.71
C TRP A 63 5.02 -2.30 4.18
N GLY A 64 4.16 -1.83 5.09
CA GLY A 64 4.39 -1.85 6.52
C GLY A 64 4.64 -3.26 7.05
N CYS A 65 3.79 -4.22 6.70
CA CYS A 65 3.96 -5.64 7.07
C CYS A 65 5.26 -6.23 6.50
N ARG A 66 5.60 -5.92 5.23
CA ARG A 66 6.85 -6.36 4.60
C ARG A 66 8.07 -5.83 5.34
N PHE A 67 8.09 -4.53 5.65
CA PHE A 67 9.20 -3.91 6.37
C PHE A 67 9.33 -4.46 7.79
N TYR A 68 8.22 -4.72 8.48
CA TYR A 68 8.23 -5.34 9.82
C TYR A 68 8.91 -6.71 9.81
N ILE A 69 8.59 -7.55 8.82
CA ILE A 69 9.20 -8.89 8.72
C ILE A 69 10.68 -8.79 8.37
N ASN A 70 11.04 -7.89 7.46
CA ASN A 70 12.43 -7.64 7.08
C ASN A 70 13.25 -7.04 8.22
N ALA A 71 12.63 -6.32 9.17
CA ALA A 71 13.30 -5.73 10.33
C ALA A 71 14.02 -6.77 11.20
N ARG A 72 13.55 -8.03 11.20
CA ARG A 72 14.22 -9.13 11.90
C ARG A 72 15.58 -9.50 11.31
N LYS A 73 15.83 -9.16 10.03
CA LYS A 73 17.14 -9.35 9.36
C LYS A 73 17.91 -8.03 9.26
N TYR A 74 17.20 -6.92 9.06
CA TYR A 74 17.75 -5.58 8.88
C TYR A 74 17.06 -4.61 9.84
N PRO A 75 17.57 -4.38 11.07
CA PRO A 75 16.87 -3.61 12.10
C PRO A 75 16.42 -2.20 11.69
N SER A 76 17.13 -1.55 10.76
CA SER A 76 16.74 -0.25 10.19
C SER A 76 15.36 -0.26 9.52
N TYR A 77 14.91 -1.42 9.01
CA TYR A 77 13.61 -1.60 8.37
C TYR A 77 12.43 -1.38 9.32
N LEU A 78 12.66 -1.46 10.63
CA LEU A 78 11.61 -1.18 11.62
C LEU A 78 11.08 0.25 11.51
N ARG A 79 11.96 1.23 11.26
CA ARG A 79 11.56 2.64 11.11
C ARG A 79 10.63 2.83 9.91
N TYR A 80 10.96 2.22 8.77
CA TYR A 80 10.12 2.25 7.57
C TYR A 80 8.77 1.57 7.79
N SER A 81 8.74 0.47 8.56
CA SER A 81 7.49 -0.17 8.96
C SER A 81 6.61 0.77 9.80
N VAL A 82 7.20 1.46 10.77
CA VAL A 82 6.48 2.40 11.62
C VAL A 82 5.93 3.56 10.79
N PHE A 83 6.74 4.17 9.92
CA PHE A 83 6.28 5.24 9.04
C PHE A 83 5.15 4.79 8.12
N ALA A 84 5.28 3.64 7.46
CA ALA A 84 4.25 3.11 6.58
C ALA A 84 2.92 2.88 7.33
N LEU A 85 2.98 2.35 8.56
CA LEU A 85 1.79 2.12 9.37
C LEU A 85 1.18 3.44 9.88
N VAL A 86 1.98 4.41 10.33
CA VAL A 86 1.50 5.74 10.73
C VAL A 86 0.80 6.42 9.57
N PHE A 87 1.41 6.44 8.37
CA PHE A 87 0.77 7.00 7.19
C PHE A 87 -0.49 6.22 6.78
N SER A 88 -0.53 4.90 6.97
CA SER A 88 -1.75 4.12 6.72
C SER A 88 -2.88 4.54 7.66
N VAL A 89 -2.58 4.82 8.94
CA VAL A 89 -3.59 5.29 9.90
C VAL A 89 -4.08 6.68 9.53
N ILE A 90 -3.17 7.60 9.16
CA ILE A 90 -3.54 8.93 8.67
C ILE A 90 -4.44 8.82 7.43
N GLN A 91 -4.09 7.94 6.50
CA GLN A 91 -4.89 7.71 5.30
C GLN A 91 -6.29 7.15 5.63
N LEU A 92 -6.36 6.24 6.60
CA LEU A 92 -7.63 5.70 7.08
C LEU A 92 -8.51 6.80 7.73
N ILE A 93 -7.90 7.73 8.47
CA ILE A 93 -8.63 8.87 9.03
C ILE A 93 -9.25 9.72 7.91
N PHE A 94 -8.49 10.07 6.87
CA PHE A 94 -9.03 10.83 5.73
C PHE A 94 -10.17 10.09 5.02
N LEU A 95 -10.04 8.77 4.81
CA LEU A 95 -11.09 7.94 4.24
C LEU A 95 -12.37 7.97 5.11
N LEU A 96 -12.24 7.83 6.42
CA LEU A 96 -13.37 7.82 7.36
C LEU A 96 -14.01 9.21 7.54
N SER A 97 -13.23 10.28 7.38
CA SER A 97 -13.73 11.66 7.43
C SER A 97 -14.39 12.12 6.14
N GLY A 98 -14.47 11.28 5.11
CA GLY A 98 -15.08 11.65 3.83
C GLY A 98 -14.23 12.63 3.01
N VAL A 99 -12.92 12.72 3.29
CA VAL A 99 -12.01 13.64 2.62
C VAL A 99 -11.43 12.95 1.38
N TYR A 100 -12.22 12.84 0.33
CA TYR A 100 -11.84 12.24 -0.96
C TYR A 100 -12.61 12.82 -2.13
#